data_AF-A0A3B9CW11-F1
#
_entry.id   AF-A0A3B9CW11-F1
#
_cell.length_a   1.000
_cell.length_b   1.000
_cell.length_c   1.000
_cell.angle_alpha   90.00
_cell.angle_beta   90.00
_cell.angle_gamma   90.00
#
_symmetry.space_group_name_H-M   'P 1'
#
loop_
_entity.id
_entity.type
_entity.pdbx_description
1 polymer ?
#
loop_
_entity_poly.entity_id
_entity_poly.type
_entity_poly.pdbx_seq_one_letter_code
_entity_poly.pdbx_strand_id
1 'polypeptide(L)'
;MKSICTFLLPALLLSATNAQQTQTAPAPASVTDGTLNEQSLGDTLKSIGLKPQKTDKRYDFAFKTSVRGEEWKFSMSAVLSRNGESVWVMAWLDEIPEKSSQVPQLALLRLLAANDRMGNGKFFAYIPANRRFVLQRVVKNKGLSSQSMTTVLQDLAVSVADEYPNWSVAKWAPQNSQPVAQDNVPNPTLGNRTQTSEKASKFGERKIQ
;
A
#
# COMPACT_ATOMS: atom_id res chain seq x y z
N MET A 1 49.68 62.02 33.42
CA MET A 1 49.86 61.26 34.67
C MET A 1 49.77 59.77 34.34
N LYS A 2 50.84 59.01 34.65
CA LYS A 2 50.90 57.62 35.19
C LYS A 2 49.90 56.58 34.64
N SER A 3 50.22 55.34 34.32
CA SER A 3 51.42 54.52 34.43
C SER A 3 51.15 53.24 33.63
N ILE A 4 52.21 52.67 33.07
CA ILE A 4 52.27 51.34 32.45
C ILE A 4 52.07 50.28 33.53
N CYS A 5 51.30 49.21 33.24
CA CYS A 5 51.47 47.93 33.93
C CYS A 5 51.24 46.77 32.96
N THR A 6 52.36 46.29 32.42
CA THR A 6 52.56 45.03 31.73
C THR A 6 52.17 43.86 32.63
N PHE A 7 51.32 42.96 32.14
CA PHE A 7 51.30 41.57 32.60
C PHE A 7 51.32 40.66 31.37
N LEU A 8 52.46 40.03 31.15
CA LEU A 8 52.63 38.84 30.32
C LEU A 8 52.03 37.64 31.06
N LEU A 9 51.23 36.85 30.36
CA LEU A 9 51.01 35.44 30.71
C LEU A 9 50.81 34.62 29.42
N PRO A 10 51.54 33.50 29.24
CA PRO A 10 51.39 32.63 28.09
C PRO A 10 50.24 31.66 28.36
N ALA A 11 49.20 31.67 27.52
CA ALA A 11 48.16 30.63 27.55
C ALA A 11 48.31 29.76 26.30
N LEU A 12 48.58 28.48 26.54
CA LEU A 12 48.79 27.44 25.55
C LEU A 12 47.70 27.40 24.48
N LEU A 13 48.13 27.39 23.22
CA LEU A 13 47.32 26.96 22.08
C LEU A 13 47.11 25.44 22.19
N LEU A 14 45.97 25.03 22.73
CA LEU A 14 45.42 23.70 22.49
C LEU A 14 44.81 23.68 21.08
N SER A 15 45.56 23.13 20.13
CA SER A 15 45.04 22.74 18.82
C SER A 15 43.99 21.65 19.01
N ALA A 16 42.72 22.05 19.15
CA ALA A 16 41.61 21.13 18.96
C ALA A 16 41.55 20.79 17.47
N THR A 17 42.14 19.66 17.09
CA THR A 17 41.86 19.00 15.82
C THR A 17 40.38 18.61 15.82
N ASN A 18 39.53 19.49 15.29
CA ASN A 18 38.20 19.09 14.85
C ASN A 18 38.38 18.07 13.72
N ALA A 19 38.32 16.80 14.08
CA ALA A 19 38.04 15.74 13.13
C ALA A 19 36.64 16.00 12.56
N GLN A 20 36.59 16.77 11.48
CA GLN A 20 35.42 16.85 10.61
C GLN A 20 35.22 15.44 10.07
N GLN A 21 34.37 14.68 10.75
CA GLN A 21 33.68 13.54 10.16
C GLN A 21 32.87 14.12 9.01
N THR A 22 33.45 14.14 7.82
CA THR A 22 32.69 14.16 6.58
C THR A 22 31.79 12.93 6.63
N GLN A 23 30.55 13.16 7.06
CA GLN A 23 29.46 12.22 6.89
C GLN A 23 29.25 12.12 5.39
N THR A 24 29.96 11.19 4.78
CA THR A 24 29.80 10.82 3.38
C THR A 24 28.33 10.46 3.22
N ALA A 25 27.57 11.31 2.53
CA ALA A 25 26.24 10.94 2.06
C ALA A 25 26.39 9.58 1.37
N PRO A 26 25.57 8.56 1.72
CA PRO A 26 25.71 7.27 1.08
C PRO A 26 25.58 7.48 -0.43
N ALA A 27 26.62 7.06 -1.15
CA ALA A 27 26.61 7.06 -2.61
C ALA A 27 25.35 6.30 -3.07
N PRO A 28 24.64 6.77 -4.12
CA PRO A 28 23.52 6.02 -4.67
C PRO A 28 24.02 4.61 -5.02
N ALA A 29 23.37 3.60 -4.45
CA ALA A 29 23.75 2.21 -4.62
C ALA A 29 23.93 1.90 -6.12
N SER A 30 25.16 1.54 -6.49
CA SER A 30 25.50 1.12 -7.85
C SER A 30 24.62 -0.06 -8.25
N VAL A 31 24.09 0.00 -9.47
CA VAL A 31 23.22 -1.00 -10.10
C VAL A 31 24.02 -2.27 -10.34
N THR A 32 24.16 -3.09 -9.30
CA THR A 32 24.88 -4.35 -9.35
C THR A 32 23.83 -5.44 -9.10
N ASP A 33 23.74 -6.45 -9.98
CA ASP A 33 22.78 -7.58 -9.98
C ASP A 33 21.41 -7.43 -10.67
N GLY A 34 21.23 -6.52 -11.64
CA GLY A 34 19.94 -6.44 -12.37
C GLY A 34 18.76 -6.01 -11.49
N THR A 35 19.06 -5.33 -10.39
CA THR A 35 18.12 -4.63 -9.52
C THR A 35 17.86 -3.25 -10.10
N LEU A 36 16.60 -2.81 -10.21
CA LEU A 36 16.31 -1.48 -10.76
C LEU A 36 16.60 -0.38 -9.74
N ASN A 37 17.18 0.73 -10.18
CA ASN A 37 17.14 1.99 -9.45
C ASN A 37 15.99 2.87 -9.98
N GLU A 38 15.80 4.07 -9.43
CA GLU A 38 14.69 4.94 -9.85
C GLU A 38 14.74 5.24 -11.35
N GLN A 39 15.90 5.59 -11.88
CA GLN A 39 16.07 5.91 -13.29
C GLN A 39 15.77 4.69 -14.18
N SER A 40 16.37 3.53 -13.87
CA SER A 40 16.19 2.33 -14.67
C SER A 40 14.77 1.79 -14.59
N LEU A 41 14.05 1.98 -13.47
CA LEU A 41 12.61 1.70 -13.39
C LEU A 41 11.83 2.56 -14.40
N GLY A 42 12.10 3.85 -14.47
CA GLY A 42 11.50 4.75 -15.46
C GLY A 42 11.79 4.30 -16.90
N ASP A 43 13.02 3.86 -17.18
CA ASP A 43 13.41 3.40 -18.51
C ASP A 43 12.81 2.04 -18.86
N THR A 44 12.68 1.13 -17.89
CA THR A 44 11.92 -0.12 -18.04
C THR A 44 10.47 0.17 -18.42
N LEU A 45 9.78 1.09 -17.74
CA LEU A 45 8.41 1.47 -18.07
C LEU A 45 8.29 2.05 -19.48
N LYS A 46 9.22 2.94 -19.89
CA LYS A 46 9.26 3.49 -21.26
C LYS A 46 9.49 2.41 -22.32
N SER A 47 10.35 1.43 -22.05
CA SER A 47 10.66 0.33 -22.99
C SER A 47 9.45 -0.56 -23.29
N ILE A 48 8.46 -0.59 -22.40
CA ILE A 48 7.17 -1.29 -22.57
C ILE A 48 6.18 -0.44 -23.41
N GLY A 49 6.57 0.77 -23.82
CA GLY A 49 5.75 1.71 -24.57
C GLY A 49 4.90 2.63 -23.70
N LEU A 50 5.14 2.66 -22.39
CA LEU A 50 4.45 3.57 -21.48
C LEU A 50 5.07 4.97 -21.52
N LYS A 51 4.29 5.96 -21.09
CA LYS A 51 4.72 7.36 -20.97
C LYS A 51 4.71 7.78 -19.50
N PRO A 52 5.66 7.29 -18.67
CA PRO A 52 5.66 7.59 -17.25
C PRO A 52 6.06 9.04 -16.97
N GLN A 53 5.31 9.70 -16.09
CA GLN A 53 5.63 11.00 -15.51
C GLN A 53 6.19 10.79 -14.11
N LYS A 54 7.36 11.37 -13.81
CA LYS A 54 7.98 11.25 -12.49
C LYS A 54 7.41 12.33 -11.55
N THR A 55 6.90 11.90 -10.40
CA THR A 55 6.46 12.74 -9.28
C THR A 55 7.23 12.29 -8.04
N ASP A 56 8.18 13.11 -7.58
CA ASP A 56 9.16 12.74 -6.55
C ASP A 56 9.90 11.44 -6.88
N LYS A 57 9.58 10.34 -6.19
CA LYS A 57 10.18 9.00 -6.39
C LYS A 57 9.27 8.03 -7.14
N ARG A 58 8.06 8.46 -7.49
CA ARG A 58 7.02 7.65 -8.11
C ARG A 58 6.90 7.97 -9.60
N TYR A 59 6.63 6.95 -10.40
CA TYR A 59 6.30 7.10 -11.81
C TYR A 59 4.82 6.85 -12.03
N ASP A 60 4.10 7.82 -12.56
CA ASP A 60 2.67 7.78 -12.86
C ASP A 60 2.45 7.57 -14.37
N PHE A 61 1.55 6.68 -14.76
CA PHE A 61 1.30 6.36 -16.17
C PHE A 61 -0.11 5.80 -16.41
N ALA A 62 -0.58 5.91 -17.65
CA ALA A 62 -1.76 5.20 -18.11
C ALA A 62 -1.35 3.84 -18.71
N PHE A 63 -2.07 2.78 -18.35
CA PHE A 63 -1.89 1.43 -18.90
C PHE A 63 -3.18 1.01 -19.62
N LYS A 64 -3.08 0.69 -20.91
CA LYS A 64 -4.22 0.23 -21.71
C LYS A 64 -4.04 -1.25 -22.03
N THR A 65 -5.06 -2.05 -21.79
CA THR A 65 -5.09 -3.47 -22.16
C THR A 65 -6.54 -3.93 -22.30
N SER A 66 -6.75 -5.04 -23.00
CA SER A 66 -8.03 -5.74 -22.93
C SER A 66 -8.03 -6.73 -21.77
N VAL A 67 -9.12 -6.77 -21.02
CA VAL A 67 -9.40 -7.80 -20.02
C VAL A 67 -10.75 -8.43 -20.38
N ARG A 68 -10.76 -9.75 -20.62
CA ARG A 68 -11.98 -10.50 -20.98
C ARG A 68 -12.73 -9.92 -22.20
N GLY A 69 -12.00 -9.36 -23.16
CA GLY A 69 -12.57 -8.78 -24.38
C GLY A 69 -13.02 -7.32 -24.26
N GLU A 70 -12.97 -6.73 -23.06
CA GLU A 70 -13.28 -5.32 -22.84
C GLU A 70 -11.99 -4.50 -22.81
N GLU A 71 -11.99 -3.32 -23.43
CA GLU A 71 -10.86 -2.40 -23.35
C GLU A 71 -10.89 -1.60 -22.05
N TRP A 72 -9.79 -1.65 -21.32
CA TRP A 72 -9.62 -0.89 -20.08
C TRP A 72 -8.46 0.09 -20.20
N LYS A 73 -8.62 1.25 -19.58
CA LYS A 73 -7.57 2.25 -19.38
C LYS A 73 -7.39 2.49 -17.89
N PHE A 74 -6.31 1.95 -17.35
CA PHE A 74 -5.96 2.07 -15.94
C PHE A 74 -5.05 3.27 -15.70
N SER A 75 -5.24 3.97 -14.59
CA SER A 75 -4.26 4.90 -14.04
C SER A 75 -3.40 4.13 -13.03
N MET A 76 -2.09 4.07 -13.27
CA MET A 76 -1.16 3.28 -12.46
C MET A 76 0.06 4.08 -12.04
N SER A 77 0.73 3.58 -11.01
CA SER A 77 2.01 4.09 -10.54
C SER A 77 2.98 2.96 -10.24
N ALA A 78 4.28 3.24 -10.34
CA ALA A 78 5.33 2.37 -9.84
C ALA A 78 6.34 3.16 -8.98
N VAL A 79 6.82 2.56 -7.90
CA VAL A 79 7.80 3.16 -6.99
C VAL A 79 8.68 2.09 -6.36
N LEU A 80 9.95 2.41 -6.13
CA LEU A 80 10.85 1.54 -5.37
C LEU A 80 10.58 1.63 -3.88
N SER A 81 10.70 0.50 -3.18
CA SER A 81 10.76 0.49 -1.71
C SER A 81 11.95 1.32 -1.22
N ARG A 82 11.87 1.81 0.02
CA ARG A 82 12.93 2.66 0.59
C ARG A 82 14.32 2.01 0.58
N ASN A 83 14.37 0.69 0.74
CA ASN A 83 15.59 -0.11 0.70
C ASN A 83 15.96 -0.62 -0.72
N GLY A 84 15.14 -0.32 -1.73
CA GLY A 84 15.37 -0.74 -3.12
C GLY A 84 15.14 -2.22 -3.41
N GLU A 85 14.73 -3.05 -2.45
CA GLU A 85 14.58 -4.50 -2.65
C GLU A 85 13.30 -4.88 -3.40
N SER A 86 12.29 -4.02 -3.40
CA SER A 86 10.98 -4.27 -3.99
C SER A 86 10.51 -3.12 -4.86
N VAL A 87 9.73 -3.44 -5.89
CA VAL A 87 8.94 -2.47 -6.65
C VAL A 87 7.48 -2.61 -6.25
N TRP A 88 6.86 -1.48 -5.93
CA TRP A 88 5.44 -1.37 -5.63
C TRP A 88 4.76 -0.81 -6.86
N VAL A 89 3.81 -1.58 -7.41
CA VAL A 89 2.95 -1.14 -8.51
C VAL A 89 1.55 -0.93 -7.96
N MET A 90 0.90 0.17 -8.32
CA MET A 90 -0.39 0.58 -7.77
C MET A 90 -1.33 0.92 -8.92
N ALA A 91 -2.57 0.46 -8.87
CA ALA A 91 -3.65 0.95 -9.70
C ALA A 91 -4.53 1.89 -8.87
N TRP A 92 -4.74 3.11 -9.36
CA TRP A 92 -5.63 4.08 -8.73
C TRP A 92 -7.08 3.75 -9.07
N LEU A 93 -7.91 3.61 -8.04
CA LEU A 93 -9.32 3.27 -8.15
C LEU A 93 -10.18 4.49 -7.84
N ASP A 94 -11.46 4.24 -7.57
CA ASP A 94 -12.44 5.26 -7.24
C ASP A 94 -12.07 6.01 -5.95
N GLU A 95 -12.46 7.28 -5.92
CA GLU A 95 -12.44 8.10 -4.72
C GLU A 95 -13.67 7.79 -3.86
N ILE A 96 -13.46 7.55 -2.58
CA ILE A 96 -14.54 7.25 -1.65
C ILE A 96 -15.34 8.51 -1.30
N PRO A 97 -16.65 8.38 -1.01
CA PRO A 97 -17.46 9.49 -0.53
C PRO A 97 -16.86 10.16 0.71
N GLU A 98 -17.05 11.47 0.83
CA GLU A 98 -16.53 12.24 1.99
C GLU A 98 -17.16 11.83 3.32
N LYS A 99 -18.44 11.41 3.27
CA LYS A 99 -19.17 10.96 4.45
C LYS A 99 -18.98 9.47 4.64
N SER A 100 -18.45 9.08 5.80
CA SER A 100 -18.25 7.66 6.15
C SER A 100 -19.53 6.84 6.12
N SER A 101 -20.69 7.44 6.41
CA SER A 101 -21.99 6.79 6.33
C SER A 101 -22.40 6.35 4.91
N GLN A 102 -21.72 6.89 3.88
CA GLN A 102 -21.93 6.51 2.48
C GLN A 102 -20.98 5.40 2.02
N VAL A 103 -20.06 4.95 2.88
CA VAL A 103 -19.15 3.83 2.61
C VAL A 103 -19.75 2.57 3.25
N PRO A 104 -20.28 1.61 2.48
CA PRO A 104 -20.87 0.42 3.07
C PRO A 104 -19.81 -0.43 3.76
N GLN A 105 -20.04 -0.77 5.04
CA GLN A 105 -19.15 -1.65 5.79
C GLN A 105 -18.91 -2.98 5.07
N LEU A 106 -19.95 -3.52 4.42
CA LEU A 106 -19.85 -4.77 3.66
C LEU A 106 -18.92 -4.63 2.43
N ALA A 107 -18.84 -3.46 1.81
CA ALA A 107 -17.89 -3.22 0.72
C ALA A 107 -16.45 -3.30 1.23
N LEU A 108 -16.17 -2.66 2.38
CA LEU A 108 -14.86 -2.74 3.02
C LEU A 108 -14.49 -4.18 3.40
N LEU A 109 -15.42 -4.95 3.98
CA LEU A 109 -15.21 -6.35 4.31
C LEU A 109 -14.95 -7.21 3.07
N ARG A 110 -15.62 -6.95 1.95
CA ARG A 110 -15.36 -7.63 0.67
C ARG A 110 -13.96 -7.32 0.14
N LEU A 111 -13.49 -6.08 0.23
CA LEU A 111 -12.13 -5.71 -0.17
C LEU A 111 -11.08 -6.41 0.72
N LEU A 112 -11.31 -6.46 2.03
CA LEU A 112 -10.43 -7.20 2.95
C LEU A 112 -10.43 -8.70 2.67
N ALA A 113 -11.59 -9.30 2.40
CA ALA A 113 -11.69 -10.70 2.00
C ALA A 113 -11.00 -10.97 0.65
N ALA A 114 -11.08 -10.03 -0.29
CA ALA A 114 -10.37 -10.13 -1.57
C ALA A 114 -8.85 -10.12 -1.38
N ASN A 115 -8.31 -9.40 -0.38
CA ASN A 115 -6.87 -9.42 -0.09
C ASN A 115 -6.36 -10.83 0.28
N ASP A 116 -7.14 -11.58 1.07
CA ASP A 116 -6.80 -12.96 1.43
C ASP A 116 -6.81 -13.88 0.20
N ARG A 117 -7.80 -13.71 -0.69
CA ARG A 117 -7.94 -14.52 -1.91
C ARG A 117 -6.90 -14.22 -2.99
N MET A 118 -6.58 -12.95 -3.24
CA MET A 118 -5.77 -12.54 -4.39
C MET A 118 -4.32 -13.02 -4.31
N GLY A 119 -3.73 -13.04 -3.11
CA GLY A 119 -2.35 -13.47 -2.89
C GLY A 119 -1.31 -12.73 -3.75
N ASN A 120 -0.14 -13.34 -3.97
CA ASN A 120 0.91 -12.85 -4.87
C ASN A 120 1.37 -11.40 -4.62
N GLY A 121 1.32 -10.96 -3.36
CA GLY A 121 1.66 -9.60 -2.96
C GLY A 121 0.65 -8.54 -3.39
N LYS A 122 -0.57 -8.95 -3.78
CA LYS A 122 -1.67 -8.04 -4.15
C LYS A 122 -2.58 -7.76 -2.96
N PHE A 123 -2.93 -6.49 -2.78
CA PHE A 123 -3.87 -6.08 -1.74
C PHE A 123 -4.44 -4.69 -2.01
N PHE A 124 -5.69 -4.49 -1.63
CA PHE A 124 -6.33 -3.20 -1.51
C PHE A 124 -5.76 -2.42 -0.34
N ALA A 125 -5.53 -1.13 -0.58
CA ALA A 125 -5.19 -0.17 0.46
C ALA A 125 -5.98 1.13 0.25
N TYR A 126 -6.15 1.88 1.32
CA TYR A 126 -6.76 3.20 1.31
C TYR A 126 -5.68 4.28 1.49
N ILE A 127 -5.73 5.32 0.67
CA ILE A 127 -4.85 6.49 0.77
C ILE A 127 -5.66 7.67 1.30
N PRO A 128 -5.49 8.05 2.59
CA PRO A 128 -6.28 9.13 3.18
C PRO A 128 -6.08 10.49 2.51
N ALA A 129 -4.87 10.76 2.01
CA ALA A 129 -4.49 12.06 1.44
C ALA A 129 -5.33 12.47 0.23
N ASN A 130 -5.87 11.51 -0.53
CA ASN A 130 -6.73 11.78 -1.69
C ASN A 130 -8.00 10.92 -1.70
N ARG A 131 -8.35 10.34 -0.54
CA ARG A 131 -9.54 9.51 -0.32
C ARG A 131 -9.75 8.41 -1.36
N ARG A 132 -8.69 7.80 -1.87
CA ARG A 132 -8.81 6.77 -2.92
C ARG A 132 -8.46 5.39 -2.41
N PHE A 133 -9.17 4.40 -2.96
CA PHE A 133 -8.66 3.05 -2.96
C PHE A 133 -7.58 2.88 -4.02
N VAL A 134 -6.64 2.01 -3.70
CA VAL A 134 -5.66 1.49 -4.65
C VAL A 134 -5.62 -0.02 -4.55
N LEU A 135 -5.44 -0.69 -5.68
CA LEU A 135 -4.98 -2.07 -5.68
C LEU A 135 -3.48 -2.08 -5.91
N GLN A 136 -2.73 -2.61 -4.95
CA GLN A 136 -1.27 -2.64 -5.00
C GLN A 136 -0.79 -4.04 -5.35
N ARG A 137 0.40 -4.13 -5.95
CA ARG A 137 1.18 -5.35 -6.07
C ARG A 137 2.64 -5.05 -5.71
N VAL A 138 3.20 -5.83 -4.79
CA VAL A 138 4.62 -5.75 -4.41
C VAL A 138 5.38 -6.90 -5.06
N VAL A 139 6.44 -6.58 -5.77
CA VAL A 139 7.31 -7.57 -6.44
C VAL A 139 8.76 -7.36 -6.07
N LYS A 140 9.56 -8.43 -6.11
CA LYS A 140 11.01 -8.34 -5.94
C LYS A 140 11.60 -7.51 -7.06
N ASN A 141 12.55 -6.63 -6.72
CA ASN A 141 13.21 -5.77 -7.68
C ASN A 141 14.36 -6.47 -8.42
N LYS A 142 15.04 -7.42 -7.75
CA LYS A 142 16.14 -8.18 -8.34
C LYS A 142 15.68 -8.97 -9.57
N GLY A 143 16.32 -8.73 -10.71
CA GLY A 143 16.04 -9.43 -11.96
C GLY A 143 14.74 -9.00 -12.66
N LEU A 144 14.16 -7.86 -12.27
CA LEU A 144 12.94 -7.35 -12.89
C LEU A 144 13.27 -6.78 -14.28
N SER A 145 12.68 -7.36 -15.32
CA SER A 145 12.86 -6.98 -16.72
C SER A 145 11.61 -6.31 -17.27
N SER A 146 11.69 -5.73 -18.47
CA SER A 146 10.52 -5.15 -19.15
C SER A 146 9.41 -6.17 -19.41
N GLN A 147 9.79 -7.42 -19.71
CA GLN A 147 8.84 -8.51 -19.92
C GLN A 147 8.13 -8.87 -18.61
N SER A 148 8.87 -9.09 -17.52
CA SER A 148 8.25 -9.44 -16.24
C SER A 148 7.47 -8.26 -15.64
N MET A 149 7.89 -7.02 -15.87
CA MET A 149 7.11 -5.83 -15.54
C MET A 149 5.79 -5.78 -16.32
N THR A 150 5.79 -6.07 -17.63
CA THR A 150 4.54 -6.17 -18.41
C THR A 150 3.58 -7.20 -17.81
N THR A 151 4.09 -8.38 -17.45
CA THR A 151 3.29 -9.42 -16.78
C THR A 151 2.73 -8.94 -15.44
N VAL A 152 3.51 -8.16 -14.68
CA VAL A 152 3.05 -7.54 -13.42
C VAL A 152 1.90 -6.57 -13.66
N LEU A 153 2.00 -5.71 -14.66
CA LEU A 153 0.95 -4.74 -15.01
C LEU A 153 -0.33 -5.43 -15.51
N GLN A 154 -0.19 -6.46 -16.33
CA GLN A 154 -1.32 -7.23 -16.86
C GLN A 154 -2.06 -8.00 -15.75
N ASP A 155 -1.33 -8.70 -14.87
CA ASP A 155 -1.95 -9.43 -13.75
C ASP A 155 -2.63 -8.48 -12.76
N LEU A 156 -2.03 -7.30 -12.52
CA LEU A 156 -2.68 -6.27 -11.70
C LEU A 156 -3.95 -5.74 -12.39
N ALA A 157 -3.90 -5.44 -13.69
CA ALA A 157 -5.06 -4.99 -14.47
C ALA A 157 -6.22 -6.00 -14.45
N VAL A 158 -5.92 -7.30 -14.59
CA VAL A 158 -6.92 -8.37 -14.47
C VAL A 158 -7.55 -8.35 -13.07
N SER A 159 -6.73 -8.23 -12.03
CA SER A 159 -7.23 -8.20 -10.64
C SER A 159 -8.09 -6.95 -10.38
N VAL A 160 -7.74 -5.80 -10.97
CA VAL A 160 -8.58 -4.60 -10.91
C VAL A 160 -9.94 -4.85 -11.56
N ALA A 161 -9.97 -5.42 -12.76
CA ALA A 161 -11.23 -5.68 -13.47
C ALA A 161 -12.09 -6.73 -12.74
N ASP A 162 -11.48 -7.81 -12.25
CA ASP A 162 -12.17 -8.91 -11.57
C ASP A 162 -12.83 -8.45 -10.26
N GLU A 163 -12.19 -7.52 -9.56
CA GLU A 163 -12.68 -6.96 -8.31
C GLU A 163 -13.54 -5.70 -8.49
N TYR A 164 -13.85 -5.30 -9.73
CA TYR A 164 -14.64 -4.09 -10.03
C TYR A 164 -15.94 -3.97 -9.22
N PRO A 165 -16.74 -5.05 -9.02
CA PRO A 165 -17.94 -4.97 -8.18
C PRO A 165 -17.68 -4.61 -6.71
N ASN A 166 -16.46 -4.86 -6.21
CA ASN A 166 -16.10 -4.64 -4.81
C ASN A 166 -15.56 -3.23 -4.56
N TRP A 167 -14.74 -2.69 -5.46
CA TRP A 167 -14.10 -1.38 -5.24
C TRP A 167 -14.82 -0.21 -5.91
N SER A 168 -15.68 -0.45 -6.90
CA SER A 168 -16.35 0.66 -7.58
C SER A 168 -17.43 1.29 -6.70
N VAL A 169 -17.27 2.59 -6.44
CA VAL A 169 -18.20 3.35 -5.59
C VAL A 169 -19.58 3.41 -6.22
N ALA A 170 -19.66 3.43 -7.56
CA ALA A 170 -20.92 3.38 -8.29
C ALA A 170 -21.69 2.05 -8.07
N LYS A 171 -21.01 0.99 -7.64
CA LYS A 171 -21.61 -0.33 -7.34
C LYS A 171 -21.96 -0.52 -5.86
N TRP A 172 -21.64 0.45 -5.01
CA TRP A 172 -21.92 0.41 -3.57
C TRP A 172 -23.33 0.87 -3.19
N ALA A 173 -24.18 1.20 -4.18
CA ALA A 173 -25.54 1.63 -3.93
C ALA A 173 -26.20 0.75 -2.85
N PRO A 174 -26.91 1.35 -1.88
CA PRO A 174 -27.57 0.58 -0.85
C PRO A 174 -28.51 -0.39 -1.56
N GLN A 175 -28.23 -1.69 -1.47
CA GLN A 175 -29.32 -2.64 -1.60
C GLN A 175 -30.33 -2.18 -0.57
N ASN A 176 -31.46 -1.63 -1.05
CA ASN A 176 -32.55 -1.16 -0.23
C ASN A 176 -32.63 -2.07 0.98
N SER A 177 -32.49 -1.49 2.17
CA SER A 177 -32.81 -2.14 3.41
C SER A 177 -34.18 -2.76 3.21
N GLN A 178 -34.23 -4.06 2.92
CA GLN A 178 -35.43 -4.80 3.18
C GLN A 178 -35.71 -4.54 4.65
N PRO A 179 -36.92 -4.07 5.02
CA PRO A 179 -37.25 -3.98 6.42
C PRO A 179 -37.03 -5.39 6.97
N VAL A 180 -36.03 -5.54 7.85
CA VAL A 180 -36.05 -6.63 8.81
C VAL A 180 -37.44 -6.53 9.41
N ALA A 181 -38.29 -7.49 9.09
CA ALA A 181 -39.55 -7.65 9.78
C ALA A 181 -39.24 -7.47 11.27
N GLN A 182 -39.89 -6.52 11.91
CA GLN A 182 -39.95 -6.52 13.36
C GLN A 182 -40.59 -7.85 13.73
N ASP A 183 -39.77 -8.85 13.99
CA ASP A 183 -40.16 -9.95 14.85
C ASP A 183 -40.46 -9.29 16.19
N ASN A 184 -41.75 -9.04 16.40
CA ASN A 184 -42.34 -8.93 17.71
C ASN A 184 -41.87 -10.16 18.49
N VAL A 185 -40.80 -10.04 19.25
CA VAL A 185 -40.44 -11.03 20.26
C VAL A 185 -41.45 -10.82 21.39
N PRO A 186 -42.40 -11.74 21.62
CA PRO A 186 -43.22 -11.69 22.81
C PRO A 186 -42.29 -11.94 24.00
N ASN A 187 -42.37 -11.04 24.97
CA ASN A 187 -41.73 -11.14 26.27
C ASN A 187 -41.87 -12.56 26.86
N PRO A 188 -40.78 -13.29 27.17
CA PRO A 188 -40.90 -14.62 27.76
C PRO A 188 -41.17 -14.49 29.26
N THR A 189 -42.44 -14.53 29.63
CA THR A 189 -42.88 -14.84 30.98
C THR A 189 -42.46 -16.28 31.34
N LEU A 190 -42.00 -16.46 32.58
CA LEU A 190 -41.50 -17.71 33.17
C LEU A 190 -42.26 -18.99 32.74
N GLY A 191 -41.47 -20.03 32.43
CA GLY A 191 -41.86 -21.42 32.64
C GLY A 191 -41.91 -22.29 31.38
N ASN A 192 -40.78 -22.89 30.98
CA ASN A 192 -40.58 -24.33 31.13
C ASN A 192 -39.24 -24.79 30.53
N ARG A 193 -38.60 -25.63 31.34
CA ARG A 193 -37.31 -26.27 31.13
C ARG A 193 -37.54 -27.62 30.47
N THR A 194 -37.01 -27.85 29.27
CA THR A 194 -36.60 -29.19 28.84
C THR A 194 -35.31 -29.10 28.03
N GLN A 195 -34.35 -29.92 28.44
CA GLN A 195 -32.98 -30.04 27.94
C GLN A 195 -32.92 -30.74 26.59
N THR A 196 -31.97 -30.32 25.75
CA THR A 196 -30.97 -31.23 25.17
C THR A 196 -29.74 -30.44 24.74
N SER A 197 -28.63 -30.80 25.37
CA SER A 197 -27.24 -30.46 25.03
C SER A 197 -26.85 -31.21 23.75
N GLU A 198 -25.70 -31.08 23.07
CA GLU A 198 -24.38 -30.49 23.29
C GLU A 198 -23.63 -30.81 21.99
N LYS A 199 -22.90 -29.85 21.40
CA LYS A 199 -21.58 -30.05 20.79
C LYS A 199 -21.00 -28.71 20.32
N ALA A 200 -20.56 -27.93 21.30
CA ALA A 200 -19.59 -26.87 21.07
C ALA A 200 -18.19 -27.52 21.07
N SER A 201 -17.48 -27.36 19.95
CA SER A 201 -16.13 -27.84 19.72
C SER A 201 -15.15 -27.10 20.63
N LYS A 202 -14.39 -27.83 21.44
CA LYS A 202 -13.34 -27.30 22.33
C LYS A 202 -12.09 -26.94 21.51
N PHE A 203 -11.69 -25.67 21.53
CA PHE A 203 -10.33 -25.25 21.16
C PHE A 203 -9.82 -24.26 22.21
N GLY A 204 -8.73 -24.62 22.87
CA GLY A 204 -8.11 -23.97 24.04
C GLY A 204 -7.79 -25.06 25.06
N GLU A 205 -6.58 -25.29 25.54
CA GLU A 205 -5.39 -24.46 25.70
C GLU A 205 -4.14 -25.35 25.49
N ARG A 206 -3.13 -24.90 24.74
CA ARG A 206 -1.77 -25.47 24.87
C ARG A 206 -1.00 -24.55 25.81
N LYS A 207 -0.68 -25.05 27.00
CA LYS A 207 0.34 -24.45 27.86
C LYS A 207 1.72 -24.76 27.28
N ILE A 208 2.53 -23.71 27.19
CA ILE A 208 3.95 -23.76 26.89
C ILE A 208 4.66 -24.32 28.13
N GLN A 209 5.50 -25.33 27.94
CA GLN A 209 6.66 -25.63 28.77
C GLN A 209 7.88 -25.72 27.85
#